data_AF-A0A496UMK7-F1
#
_entry.id   AF-A0A496UMK7-F1
#
_cell.length_a   1.000
_cell.length_b   1.000
_cell.length_c   1.000
_cell.angle_alpha   90.00
_cell.angle_beta   90.00
_cell.angle_gamma   90.00
#
_symmetry.space_group_name_H-M   'P 1'
#
loop_
_entity.id
_entity.type
_entity.pdbx_description
1 polymer ?
#
loop_
_entity_poly.entity_id
_entity_poly.type
_entity_poly.pdbx_seq_one_letter_code
_entity_poly.pdbx_strand_id
1 'polypeptide(L)'
;MRSENLLTRIILAVTLASLLMILFAFLTSTSRNGAILGRWSVSVMLASVILIIACGFITRFLTGSERVLESGKALLSRCPDFLASLLMVITLPLFFVLWFLFPIPFLQRTSAIIGAAILTLAPGLLIIVSYPNKRRRSAILGTLLMAVSLLLALLMSEFVLRKLMPPGIFNPRFGLRPYQRVELEVNLPGVTPGGVLTTNAWGMRGEDPPENWDEWLTIVTVGGSTTANFYLDDSLTWSAIIQDRLREVYPQTWVGNCGIPKHSTAEHALLVREVLSEVNPDYALFLVGINDVGQFLRGEAALNVRLPETGFRQAVFKHCMLMQVLYKLKKVFIDKAPVLSEAVDPMFIEEPMLSTEMELPEDLHDLIPRPDEYRNRIEAIILECRILGITPVFMTQPILFEDNEYWRGIQGGSYWFGGPDSNFSAASYWLILNTLNTDLIEVCEQESVAYIDLASMIMHSRDIFYDSMHFTEYGAVMVGEKAADYFIEKLIDERDHENR
;
A
#
# COMPACT_ATOMS: atom_id res chain seq x y z
N MET A 1 7.42 44.86 30.51
CA MET A 1 8.88 44.77 30.32
C MET A 1 9.51 43.55 30.97
N ARG A 2 9.72 43.46 32.30
CA ARG A 2 10.38 42.27 32.93
C ARG A 2 9.66 40.93 32.66
N SER A 3 8.33 40.90 32.71
CA SER A 3 7.51 39.72 32.39
C SER A 3 7.48 39.35 30.90
N GLU A 4 7.62 40.33 30.01
CA GLU A 4 7.60 40.09 28.55
C GLU A 4 8.95 39.60 28.05
N ASN A 5 10.04 40.00 28.68
CA ASN A 5 11.38 39.47 28.41
C ASN A 5 11.52 38.03 28.93
N LEU A 6 10.80 37.68 30.01
CA LEU A 6 10.69 36.29 30.47
C LEU A 6 10.00 35.40 29.44
N LEU A 7 8.85 35.81 28.89
CA LEU A 7 8.10 35.01 27.91
C LEU A 7 8.93 34.76 26.63
N THR A 8 9.63 35.76 26.12
CA THR A 8 10.53 35.60 24.97
C THR A 8 11.67 34.64 25.27
N ARG A 9 12.27 34.70 26.47
CA ARG A 9 13.30 33.74 26.89
C ARG A 9 12.76 32.32 27.01
N ILE A 10 11.54 32.14 27.51
CA ILE A 10 10.87 30.82 27.55
C ILE A 10 10.71 30.26 26.14
N ILE A 11 10.18 31.04 25.19
CA ILE A 11 9.98 30.58 23.80
C ILE A 11 11.32 30.21 23.14
N LEU A 12 12.36 31.03 23.33
CA LEU A 12 13.70 30.73 22.82
C LEU A 12 14.29 29.46 23.46
N ALA A 13 14.04 29.21 24.75
CA ALA A 13 14.51 28.00 25.44
C ALA A 13 13.80 26.74 24.92
N VAL A 14 12.50 26.82 24.69
CA VAL A 14 11.71 25.75 24.05
C VAL A 14 12.19 25.50 22.61
N THR A 15 12.52 26.57 21.86
CA THR A 15 13.09 26.48 20.51
C THR A 15 14.44 25.77 20.54
N LEU A 16 15.32 26.11 21.50
CA LEU A 16 16.61 25.45 21.68
C LEU A 16 16.45 23.96 22.01
N ALA A 17 15.56 23.63 22.96
CA ALA A 17 15.26 22.24 23.29
C ALA A 17 14.75 21.44 22.07
N SER A 18 13.92 22.08 21.24
CA SER A 18 13.39 21.48 20.01
C SER A 18 14.48 21.18 18.99
N LEU A 19 15.41 22.10 18.77
CA LEU A 19 16.57 21.88 17.90
C LEU A 19 17.51 20.79 18.44
N LEU A 20 17.70 20.73 19.76
CA LEU A 20 18.48 19.67 20.40
C LEU A 20 17.84 18.29 20.25
N MET A 21 16.50 18.19 20.31
CA MET A 21 15.80 16.93 20.02
C MET A 21 16.00 16.46 18.57
N ILE A 22 15.95 17.39 17.61
CA ILE A 22 16.22 17.10 16.19
C ILE A 22 17.69 16.67 16.02
N LEU A 23 18.63 17.41 16.61
CA LEU A 23 20.07 17.08 16.56
C LEU A 23 20.35 15.71 17.18
N PHE A 24 19.73 15.39 18.32
CA PHE A 24 19.84 14.08 18.96
C PHE A 24 19.36 12.97 18.02
N ALA A 25 18.25 13.16 17.30
CA ALA A 25 17.76 12.19 16.33
C ALA A 25 18.73 11.96 15.17
N PHE A 26 19.39 13.01 14.68
CA PHE A 26 20.45 12.90 13.66
C PHE A 26 21.67 12.14 14.17
N LEU A 27 22.20 12.54 15.34
CA LEU A 27 23.42 11.97 15.91
C LEU A 27 23.27 10.49 16.30
N THR A 28 22.05 10.08 16.63
CA THR A 28 21.72 8.68 16.98
C THR A 28 21.18 7.87 15.79
N SER A 29 21.27 8.39 14.57
CA SER A 29 20.89 7.64 13.37
C SER A 29 21.79 6.41 13.20
N THR A 30 21.19 5.24 13.04
CA THR A 30 21.88 3.95 12.86
C THR A 30 21.83 3.45 11.41
N SER A 31 21.17 4.20 10.50
CA SER A 31 21.05 3.81 9.10
C SER A 31 22.43 3.74 8.43
N ARG A 32 22.70 2.61 7.77
CA ARG A 32 23.91 2.36 6.96
C ARG A 32 23.67 2.60 5.46
N ASN A 33 22.43 2.86 5.04
CA ASN A 33 22.08 3.03 3.63
C ASN A 33 22.50 4.43 3.14
N GLY A 34 23.38 4.49 2.13
CA GLY A 34 23.92 5.74 1.58
C GLY A 34 22.90 6.62 0.87
N ALA A 35 21.81 6.03 0.36
CA ALA A 35 20.69 6.75 -0.25
C ALA A 35 19.75 7.40 0.79
N ILE A 36 19.84 6.96 2.05
CA ILE A 36 18.95 7.38 3.13
C ILE A 36 19.80 7.93 4.28
N LEU A 37 20.18 9.21 4.19
CA LEU A 37 20.68 10.07 5.29
C LEU A 37 21.26 9.29 6.48
N GLY A 38 22.26 8.45 6.19
CA GLY A 38 22.85 7.52 7.16
C GLY A 38 23.79 8.23 8.13
N ARG A 39 24.28 7.49 9.13
CA ARG A 39 25.22 7.98 10.16
C ARG A 39 26.47 8.66 9.57
N TRP A 40 26.82 8.32 8.32
CA TRP A 40 27.99 8.80 7.58
C TRP A 40 27.65 9.62 6.34
N SER A 41 26.39 10.03 6.16
CA SER A 41 26.00 10.87 5.03
C SER A 41 26.52 12.30 5.22
N VAL A 42 27.19 12.83 4.19
CA VAL A 42 27.63 14.24 4.15
C VAL A 42 26.47 15.19 4.43
N SER A 43 25.27 14.86 3.95
CA SER A 43 24.06 15.64 4.17
C SER A 43 23.63 15.68 5.64
N VAL A 44 23.77 14.57 6.38
CA VAL A 44 23.49 14.52 7.83
C VAL A 44 24.52 15.31 8.62
N MET A 45 25.79 15.20 8.24
CA MET A 45 26.87 15.98 8.85
C MET A 45 26.63 17.48 8.65
N LEU A 46 26.33 17.92 7.43
CA LEU A 46 26.06 19.32 7.11
C LEU A 46 24.82 19.83 7.87
N ALA A 47 23.73 19.04 7.90
CA ALA A 47 22.53 19.40 8.65
C ALA A 47 22.81 19.52 10.16
N SER A 48 23.63 18.63 10.72
CA SER A 48 24.04 18.68 12.13
C SER A 48 24.87 19.93 12.43
N VAL A 49 25.80 20.32 11.55
CA VAL A 49 26.56 21.56 11.68
C VAL A 49 25.64 22.78 11.66
N ILE A 50 24.68 22.83 10.73
CA ILE A 50 23.69 23.91 10.65
C ILE A 50 22.87 24.00 11.94
N LEU A 51 22.41 22.86 12.48
CA LEU A 51 21.64 22.81 13.73
C LEU A 51 22.48 23.27 14.92
N ILE A 52 23.75 22.89 15.01
CA ILE A 52 24.67 23.35 16.07
C ILE A 52 24.86 24.86 16.00
N ILE A 53 25.08 25.40 14.80
CA ILE A 53 25.19 26.84 14.58
C ILE A 53 23.90 27.56 15.02
N ALA A 54 22.73 27.04 14.63
CA ALA A 54 21.43 27.58 15.03
C ALA A 54 21.22 27.55 16.56
N CYS A 55 21.55 26.43 17.22
CA CYS A 55 21.55 26.32 18.67
C CYS A 55 22.47 27.36 19.34
N GLY A 56 23.66 27.58 18.78
CA GLY A 56 24.60 28.60 19.24
C GLY A 56 24.03 30.02 19.14
N PHE A 57 23.39 30.34 18.01
CA PHE A 57 22.70 31.63 17.84
C PHE A 57 21.57 31.82 18.85
N ILE A 58 20.69 30.84 19.03
CA ILE A 58 19.58 30.92 19.99
C ILE A 58 20.11 31.04 21.42
N THR A 59 21.15 30.29 21.77
CA THR A 59 21.80 30.36 23.09
C THR A 59 22.37 31.75 23.36
N ARG A 60 22.96 32.40 22.34
CA ARG A 60 23.45 33.78 22.45
C ARG A 60 22.32 34.79 22.66
N PHE A 61 21.16 34.61 22.03
CA PHE A 61 19.99 35.44 22.28
C PHE A 61 19.38 35.18 23.67
N LEU A 62 19.37 33.92 24.11
CA LEU A 62 18.92 33.50 25.44
C LEU A 62 19.78 34.04 26.58
N THR A 63 21.08 34.15 26.38
CA THR A 63 22.03 34.66 27.38
C THR A 63 22.38 36.14 27.16
N GLY A 64 21.88 36.74 26.09
CA GLY A 64 22.13 38.12 25.71
C GLY A 64 21.57 39.15 26.69
N SER A 65 22.13 40.37 26.61
CA SER A 65 21.67 41.51 27.39
C SER A 65 20.25 41.92 26.99
N GLU A 66 19.53 42.61 27.88
CA GLU A 66 18.16 43.07 27.59
C GLU A 66 18.10 43.91 26.30
N ARG A 67 19.13 44.71 26.00
CA ARG A 67 19.20 45.52 24.76
C ARG A 67 19.17 44.67 23.48
N VAL A 68 19.75 43.47 23.49
CA VAL A 68 19.75 42.56 22.33
C VAL A 68 18.35 41.98 22.12
N LEU A 69 17.68 41.59 23.20
CA LEU A 69 16.29 41.13 23.17
C LEU A 69 15.34 42.23 22.69
N GLU A 70 15.49 43.45 23.19
CA GLU A 70 14.66 44.58 22.77
C GLU A 70 14.87 44.95 21.29
N SER A 71 16.12 44.92 20.81
CA SER A 71 16.41 45.12 19.37
C SER A 71 15.74 44.05 18.49
N GLY A 72 15.79 42.78 18.92
CA GLY A 72 15.12 41.68 18.23
C GLY A 72 13.60 41.81 18.21
N LYS A 73 12.99 42.17 19.35
CA LYS A 73 11.56 42.46 19.46
C LYS A 73 11.14 43.65 18.58
N ALA A 74 11.95 44.70 18.56
CA ALA A 74 11.69 45.86 17.71
C ALA A 74 11.67 45.49 16.22
N LEU A 75 12.51 44.54 15.79
CA LEU A 75 12.47 44.01 14.44
C LEU A 75 11.22 43.16 14.18
N LEU A 76 10.94 42.17 15.04
CA LEU A 76 9.80 41.26 14.89
C LEU A 76 8.45 41.97 14.98
N SER A 77 8.34 43.01 15.79
CA SER A 77 7.12 43.81 15.92
C SER A 77 6.75 44.59 14.64
N ARG A 78 7.68 44.72 13.68
CA ARG A 78 7.39 45.31 12.35
C ARG A 78 6.69 44.33 11.42
N CYS A 79 6.71 43.03 11.71
CA CYS A 79 6.02 42.04 10.90
C CYS A 79 4.50 42.28 10.89
N PRO A 80 3.80 42.05 9.77
CA PRO A 80 2.34 42.14 9.70
C PRO A 80 1.62 41.14 10.61
N ASP A 81 0.45 41.50 11.14
CA ASP A 81 -0.30 40.65 12.08
C ASP A 81 -0.70 39.32 11.45
N PHE A 82 -1.09 39.35 10.17
CA PHE A 82 -1.47 38.14 9.43
C PHE A 82 -0.31 37.15 9.32
N LEU A 83 0.95 37.62 9.25
CA LEU A 83 2.12 36.73 9.13
C LEU A 83 2.32 35.93 10.42
N ALA A 84 2.13 36.57 11.57
CA ALA A 84 2.23 35.89 12.86
C ALA A 84 1.16 34.80 12.99
N SER A 85 -0.09 35.12 12.61
CA SER A 85 -1.18 34.14 12.56
C SER A 85 -0.90 33.02 11.56
N LEU A 86 -0.39 33.34 10.37
CA LEU A 86 -0.09 32.36 9.31
C LEU A 86 0.92 31.33 9.80
N LEU A 87 2.00 31.81 10.42
CA LEU A 87 3.06 30.98 10.99
C LEU A 87 2.62 30.18 12.22
N MET A 88 1.53 30.56 12.89
CA MET A 88 0.97 29.81 14.02
C MET A 88 -0.04 28.75 13.58
N VAL A 89 -0.77 28.99 12.48
CA VAL A 89 -1.92 28.15 12.10
C VAL A 89 -1.61 27.22 10.93
N ILE A 90 -0.82 27.65 9.93
CA ILE A 90 -0.63 26.88 8.69
C ILE A 90 0.60 25.98 8.73
N THR A 91 1.70 26.43 9.35
CA THR A 91 3.00 25.74 9.30
C THR A 91 2.95 24.36 9.95
N LEU A 92 2.23 24.21 11.07
CA LEU A 92 2.10 22.94 11.79
C LEU A 92 1.28 21.91 11.00
N PRO A 93 0.05 22.20 10.51
CA PRO A 93 -0.67 21.30 9.61
C PRO A 93 0.13 20.96 8.35
N LEU A 94 0.79 21.94 7.72
CA LEU A 94 1.61 21.70 6.54
C LEU A 94 2.78 20.75 6.84
N PHE A 95 3.47 20.95 7.97
CA PHE A 95 4.51 20.04 8.44
C PHE A 95 3.95 18.63 8.63
N PHE A 96 2.78 18.48 9.27
CA PHE A 96 2.16 17.17 9.46
C PHE A 96 1.78 16.49 8.13
N VAL A 97 1.24 17.25 7.17
CA VAL A 97 0.93 16.73 5.83
C VAL A 97 2.21 16.27 5.13
N LEU A 98 3.27 17.07 5.15
CA LEU A 98 4.55 16.72 4.53
C LEU A 98 5.20 15.51 5.22
N TRP A 99 5.23 15.50 6.55
CA TRP A 99 5.73 14.37 7.35
C TRP A 99 4.98 13.07 7.03
N PHE A 100 3.67 13.17 6.84
CA PHE A 100 2.84 12.03 6.50
C PHE A 100 3.09 11.53 5.07
N LEU A 101 3.11 12.43 4.09
CA LEU A 101 3.24 12.09 2.66
C LEU A 101 4.65 11.66 2.27
N PHE A 102 5.66 12.17 2.99
CA PHE A 102 7.06 11.90 2.76
C PHE A 102 7.67 11.23 4.00
N PRO A 103 7.69 9.88 4.05
CA PRO A 103 8.23 9.11 5.17
C PRO A 103 9.75 9.26 5.30
N ILE A 104 10.24 10.42 5.74
CA ILE A 104 11.66 10.63 5.95
C ILE A 104 12.06 9.86 7.22
N PRO A 105 12.99 8.88 7.17
CA PRO A 105 13.21 7.95 8.28
C PRO A 105 13.58 8.60 9.62
N PHE A 106 14.41 9.65 9.63
CA PHE A 106 14.75 10.33 10.89
C PHE A 106 13.55 11.08 11.48
N LEU A 107 12.66 11.62 10.63
CA LEU A 107 11.40 12.21 11.06
C LEU A 107 10.37 11.17 11.47
N GLN A 108 10.66 9.86 11.45
CA GLN A 108 9.79 8.87 12.10
C GLN A 108 10.12 8.70 13.58
N ARG A 109 11.23 9.28 14.07
CA ARG A 109 11.59 9.25 15.49
C ARG A 109 10.75 10.26 16.27
N THR A 110 10.18 9.82 17.39
CA THR A 110 9.31 10.64 18.25
C THR A 110 9.96 11.97 18.65
N SER A 111 11.26 11.96 18.99
CA SER A 111 12.00 13.17 19.34
C SER A 111 12.11 14.18 18.18
N ALA A 112 12.35 13.69 16.96
CA ALA A 112 12.46 14.53 15.77
C ALA A 112 11.10 15.16 15.39
N ILE A 113 10.02 14.38 15.45
CA ILE A 113 8.65 14.86 15.15
C ILE A 113 8.24 15.95 16.13
N ILE A 114 8.40 15.70 17.44
CA ILE A 114 8.01 16.65 18.48
C ILE A 114 8.84 17.94 18.33
N GLY A 115 10.17 17.82 18.17
CA GLY A 115 11.04 18.98 17.97
C GLY A 115 10.67 19.79 16.74
N ALA A 116 10.44 19.13 15.60
CA ALA A 116 10.07 19.81 14.36
C ALA A 116 8.68 20.48 14.48
N ALA A 117 7.70 19.81 15.06
CA ALA A 117 6.36 20.36 15.30
C ALA A 117 6.42 21.64 16.14
N ILE A 118 7.14 21.63 17.26
CA ILE A 118 7.30 22.82 18.12
C ILE A 118 8.02 23.94 17.37
N LEU A 119 9.07 23.61 16.59
CA LEU A 119 9.84 24.58 15.82
C LEU A 119 8.98 25.35 14.80
N THR A 120 7.96 24.70 14.22
CA THR A 120 7.06 25.36 13.26
C THR A 120 6.26 26.52 13.86
N LEU A 121 5.98 26.47 15.17
CA LEU A 121 5.18 27.48 15.88
C LEU A 121 6.03 28.62 16.45
N ALA A 122 7.32 28.36 16.74
CA ALA A 122 8.19 29.31 17.43
C ALA A 122 8.29 30.70 16.75
N PRO A 123 8.43 30.81 15.41
CA PRO A 123 8.49 32.12 14.74
C PRO A 123 7.21 32.94 14.94
N GLY A 124 6.04 32.33 14.79
CA GLY A 124 4.76 33.00 14.96
C GLY A 124 4.55 33.49 16.41
N LEU A 125 4.86 32.63 17.39
CA LEU A 125 4.84 32.98 18.81
C LEU A 125 5.78 34.15 19.13
N LEU A 126 7.02 34.11 18.62
CA LEU A 126 8.00 35.18 18.83
C LEU A 126 7.51 36.53 18.27
N ILE A 127 6.85 36.53 17.12
CA ILE A 127 6.25 37.75 16.54
C ILE A 127 5.10 38.26 17.44
N ILE A 128 4.17 37.38 17.84
CA ILE A 128 3.02 37.77 18.68
C ILE A 128 3.48 38.40 20.00
N VAL A 129 4.44 37.78 20.70
CA VAL A 129 4.92 38.31 21.99
C VAL A 129 5.74 39.59 21.85
N SER A 130 6.23 39.89 20.64
CA SER A 130 6.95 41.14 20.32
C SER A 130 6.00 42.31 20.06
N TYR A 131 4.71 42.07 19.82
CA TYR A 131 3.74 43.16 19.60
C TYR A 131 3.36 43.92 20.88
N PRO A 132 3.05 45.23 20.78
CA PRO A 132 2.46 45.99 21.88
C PRO A 132 1.05 45.48 22.22
N ASN A 133 0.59 45.66 23.46
CA ASN A 133 -0.62 45.04 24.02
C ASN A 133 -1.88 45.07 23.12
N LYS A 134 -2.23 46.22 22.53
CA LYS A 134 -3.40 46.34 21.65
C LYS A 134 -3.27 45.46 20.39
N ARG A 135 -2.10 45.51 19.75
CA ARG A 135 -1.79 44.76 18.54
C ARG A 135 -1.61 43.27 18.82
N ARG A 136 -0.99 42.92 19.94
CA ARG A 136 -0.89 41.54 20.45
C ARG A 136 -2.27 40.90 20.61
N ARG A 137 -3.21 41.61 21.23
CA ARG A 137 -4.60 41.13 21.37
C ARG A 137 -5.27 40.90 20.01
N SER A 138 -5.10 41.83 19.06
CA SER A 138 -5.59 41.68 17.68
C SER A 138 -5.00 40.45 17.00
N ALA A 139 -3.67 40.27 17.07
CA ALA A 139 -2.99 39.11 16.49
C ALA A 139 -3.43 37.78 17.14
N ILE A 140 -3.63 37.74 18.46
CA ILE A 140 -4.17 36.55 19.16
C ILE A 140 -5.57 36.23 18.67
N LEU A 141 -6.48 37.21 18.60
CA LEU A 141 -7.84 37.02 18.12
C LEU A 141 -7.87 36.59 16.64
N GLY A 142 -7.04 37.19 15.79
CA GLY A 142 -6.89 36.80 14.38
C GLY A 142 -6.36 35.38 14.23
N THR A 143 -5.39 34.99 15.07
CA THR A 143 -4.84 33.63 15.10
C THR A 143 -5.91 32.61 15.52
N LEU A 144 -6.69 32.91 16.57
CA LEU A 144 -7.79 32.07 17.03
C LEU A 144 -8.88 31.95 15.95
N LEU A 145 -9.29 33.06 15.35
CA LEU A 145 -10.27 33.07 14.27
C LEU A 145 -9.81 32.24 13.08
N MET A 146 -8.54 32.38 12.68
CA MET A 146 -7.98 31.60 11.57
C MET A 146 -7.86 30.12 11.91
N ALA A 147 -7.47 29.77 13.14
CA ALA A 147 -7.41 28.39 13.60
C ALA A 147 -8.80 27.73 13.60
N VAL A 148 -9.82 28.42 14.11
CA VAL A 148 -11.22 27.97 14.09
C VAL A 148 -11.72 27.84 12.65
N SER A 149 -11.44 28.83 11.80
CA SER A 149 -11.85 28.80 10.39
C SER A 149 -11.21 27.63 9.63
N LEU A 150 -9.91 27.38 9.85
CA LEU A 150 -9.21 26.24 9.26
C LEU A 150 -9.79 24.92 9.78
N LEU A 151 -10.02 24.79 11.09
CA LEU A 151 -10.61 23.59 11.67
C LEU A 151 -12.00 23.30 11.07
N LEU A 152 -12.87 24.32 10.98
CA LEU A 152 -14.19 24.18 10.35
C LEU A 152 -14.06 23.78 8.88
N ALA A 153 -13.15 24.40 8.12
CA ALA A 153 -12.91 24.04 6.73
C ALA A 153 -12.46 22.59 6.58
N LEU A 154 -11.56 22.11 7.45
CA LEU A 154 -11.08 20.72 7.44
C LEU A 154 -12.19 19.73 7.81
N LEU A 155 -13.01 20.04 8.82
CA LEU A 155 -14.14 19.20 9.24
C LEU A 155 -15.22 19.12 8.15
N MET A 156 -15.56 20.27 7.53
CA MET A 156 -16.49 20.29 6.40
C MET A 156 -15.93 19.51 5.20
N SER A 157 -14.64 19.65 4.89
CA SER A 157 -13.99 18.91 3.80
C SER A 157 -14.01 17.40 4.05
N GLU A 158 -13.68 16.96 5.26
CA GLU A 158 -13.74 15.56 5.66
C GLU A 158 -15.17 15.01 5.57
N PHE A 159 -16.18 15.76 6.03
CA PHE A 159 -17.59 15.37 5.92
C PHE A 159 -18.04 15.22 4.46
N VAL A 160 -17.75 16.22 3.61
CA VAL A 160 -18.09 16.20 2.18
C VAL A 160 -17.39 15.03 1.49
N LEU A 161 -16.09 14.83 1.74
CA LEU A 161 -15.33 13.73 1.16
C LEU A 161 -15.89 12.36 1.55
N ARG A 162 -16.31 12.16 2.80
CA ARG A 162 -16.94 10.91 3.25
C ARG A 162 -18.30 10.64 2.60
N LYS A 163 -19.03 11.69 2.22
CA LYS A 163 -20.30 11.56 1.50
C LYS A 163 -20.10 11.25 0.02
N LEU A 164 -19.10 11.87 -0.61
CA LEU A 164 -18.77 11.62 -2.01
C LEU A 164 -18.01 10.30 -2.22
N MET A 165 -17.24 9.89 -1.22
CA MET A 165 -16.40 8.70 -1.24
C MET A 165 -16.60 7.95 0.07
N PRO A 166 -17.67 7.14 0.19
CA PRO A 166 -17.92 6.34 1.38
C PRO A 166 -16.66 5.55 1.76
N PRO A 167 -16.18 5.65 3.01
CA PRO A 167 -15.02 4.88 3.44
C PRO A 167 -15.37 3.39 3.38
N GLY A 168 -14.40 2.57 2.95
CA GLY A 168 -14.51 1.13 3.11
C GLY A 168 -14.51 0.72 4.58
N ILE A 169 -15.01 -0.48 4.85
CA ILE A 169 -15.01 -1.09 6.18
C ILE A 169 -13.57 -1.43 6.58
N PHE A 170 -12.80 -1.93 5.63
CA PHE A 170 -11.42 -2.36 5.83
C PHE A 170 -10.43 -1.22 5.79
N ASN A 171 -9.19 -1.55 6.16
CA ASN A 171 -8.10 -0.60 6.08
C ASN A 171 -7.95 -0.07 4.62
N PRO A 172 -7.95 1.26 4.40
CA PRO A 172 -7.85 1.86 3.07
C PRO A 172 -6.61 1.43 2.27
N ARG A 173 -5.62 0.82 2.93
CA ARG A 173 -4.43 0.26 2.28
C ARG A 173 -4.75 -0.81 1.23
N PHE A 174 -5.82 -1.58 1.44
CA PHE A 174 -6.21 -2.67 0.56
C PHE A 174 -6.93 -2.16 -0.70
N GLY A 175 -7.34 -0.89 -0.72
CA GLY A 175 -8.05 -0.33 -1.86
C GLY A 175 -9.48 -0.84 -2.05
N LEU A 176 -9.98 -1.71 -1.17
CA LEU A 176 -11.36 -2.22 -1.14
C LEU A 176 -12.34 -1.06 -0.87
N ARG A 177 -12.98 -0.58 -1.93
CA ARG A 177 -13.89 0.56 -1.88
C ARG A 177 -15.30 0.11 -2.23
N PRO A 178 -16.30 0.47 -1.41
CA PRO A 178 -17.64 -0.03 -1.62
C PRO A 178 -18.33 0.66 -2.79
N TYR A 179 -19.18 -0.09 -3.49
CA TYR A 179 -20.09 0.42 -4.53
C TYR A 179 -19.40 1.22 -5.63
N GLN A 180 -18.19 0.81 -6.00
CA GLN A 180 -17.54 1.35 -7.20
C GLN A 180 -18.24 0.80 -8.44
N ARG A 181 -18.29 1.62 -9.48
CA ARG A 181 -18.69 1.21 -10.82
C ARG A 181 -17.71 1.84 -11.80
N VAL A 182 -17.04 1.01 -12.57
CA VAL A 182 -16.08 1.40 -13.60
C VAL A 182 -16.55 0.82 -14.92
N GLU A 183 -16.78 1.67 -15.91
CA GLU A 183 -17.02 1.22 -17.29
C GLU A 183 -15.68 0.85 -17.91
N LEU A 184 -15.62 -0.34 -18.50
CA LEU A 184 -14.40 -0.89 -19.06
C LEU A 184 -14.32 -0.52 -20.54
N GLU A 185 -13.32 0.26 -20.90
CA GLU A 185 -12.96 0.53 -22.29
C GLU A 185 -11.64 -0.18 -22.57
N VAL A 186 -11.73 -1.41 -23.06
CA VAL A 186 -10.60 -2.32 -23.25
C VAL A 186 -10.58 -2.82 -24.70
N ASN A 187 -9.38 -2.90 -25.27
CA ASN A 187 -9.13 -3.53 -26.56
C ASN A 187 -7.96 -4.53 -26.41
N LEU A 188 -8.27 -5.72 -25.89
CA LEU A 188 -7.29 -6.78 -25.62
C LEU A 188 -7.68 -8.08 -26.34
N PRO A 189 -6.70 -8.90 -26.77
CA PRO A 189 -6.98 -10.21 -27.38
C PRO A 189 -7.78 -11.11 -26.44
N GLY A 190 -8.83 -11.77 -26.93
CA GLY A 190 -9.64 -12.68 -26.11
C GLY A 190 -10.49 -12.00 -25.02
N VAL A 191 -10.64 -10.68 -25.07
CA VAL A 191 -11.51 -9.89 -24.19
C VAL A 191 -12.48 -9.09 -25.04
N THR A 192 -13.77 -9.24 -24.77
CA THR A 192 -14.83 -8.51 -25.46
C THR A 192 -14.75 -7.04 -25.05
N PRO A 193 -14.74 -6.10 -26.02
CA PRO A 193 -14.75 -4.67 -25.70
C PRO A 193 -16.00 -4.27 -24.91
N GLY A 194 -15.81 -3.52 -23.83
CA GLY A 194 -16.89 -3.07 -22.96
C GLY A 194 -16.92 -3.83 -21.64
N GLY A 195 -18.06 -3.73 -20.96
CA GLY A 195 -18.31 -4.37 -19.67
C GLY A 195 -18.18 -3.40 -18.50
N VAL A 196 -18.44 -3.92 -17.31
CA VAL A 196 -18.45 -3.17 -16.07
C VAL A 196 -17.69 -3.93 -15.00
N LEU A 197 -16.90 -3.19 -14.24
CA LEU A 197 -16.36 -3.64 -12.96
C LEU A 197 -17.15 -2.95 -11.84
N THR A 198 -17.81 -3.74 -11.00
CA THR A 198 -18.48 -3.25 -9.79
C THR A 198 -17.92 -3.87 -8.53
N THR A 199 -18.05 -3.15 -7.42
CA THR A 199 -17.71 -3.66 -6.09
C THR A 199 -18.90 -3.59 -5.16
N ASN A 200 -19.01 -4.58 -4.27
CA ASN A 200 -20.06 -4.69 -3.27
C ASN A 200 -19.84 -3.79 -2.05
N ALA A 201 -20.69 -3.94 -1.03
CA ALA A 201 -20.62 -3.25 0.26
C ALA A 201 -19.26 -3.35 0.98
N TRP A 202 -18.48 -4.39 0.69
CA TRP A 202 -17.17 -4.65 1.25
C TRP A 202 -16.02 -4.19 0.37
N GLY A 203 -16.34 -3.70 -0.82
CA GLY A 203 -15.36 -3.30 -1.82
C GLY A 203 -14.67 -4.46 -2.52
N MET A 204 -15.17 -5.68 -2.31
CA MET A 204 -14.83 -6.85 -3.13
C MET A 204 -15.63 -6.79 -4.43
N ARG A 205 -15.10 -7.39 -5.48
CA ARG A 205 -15.82 -7.49 -6.75
C ARG A 205 -16.84 -8.63 -6.69
N GLY A 206 -18.01 -8.42 -7.30
CA GLY A 206 -19.13 -9.38 -7.29
C GLY A 206 -20.35 -8.86 -6.52
N GLU A 207 -21.26 -9.78 -6.20
CA GLU A 207 -22.54 -9.48 -5.55
C GLU A 207 -22.36 -8.99 -4.09
N ASP A 208 -23.38 -8.28 -3.60
CA ASP A 208 -23.46 -7.94 -2.18
C ASP A 208 -23.49 -9.21 -1.31
N PRO A 209 -22.79 -9.20 -0.15
CA PRO A 209 -22.83 -10.33 0.77
C PRO A 209 -24.26 -10.58 1.25
N PRO A 210 -24.67 -11.84 1.41
CA PRO A 210 -26.02 -12.18 1.85
C PRO A 210 -26.28 -11.71 3.30
N GLU A 211 -27.53 -11.31 3.60
CA GLU A 211 -27.92 -10.90 4.96
C GLU A 211 -27.88 -12.08 5.94
N ASN A 212 -28.27 -13.28 5.48
CA ASN A 212 -28.23 -14.52 6.27
C ASN A 212 -26.90 -15.27 6.05
N TRP A 213 -25.78 -14.64 6.39
CA TRP A 213 -24.42 -15.15 6.11
C TRP A 213 -24.22 -16.63 6.45
N ASP A 214 -24.66 -17.06 7.64
CA ASP A 214 -24.46 -18.43 8.15
C ASP A 214 -25.28 -19.52 7.41
N GLU A 215 -26.23 -19.14 6.55
CA GLU A 215 -27.02 -20.07 5.74
C GLU A 215 -26.42 -20.29 4.33
N TRP A 216 -25.35 -19.58 4.00
CA TRP A 216 -24.74 -19.59 2.68
C TRP A 216 -23.39 -20.29 2.69
N LEU A 217 -23.08 -20.99 1.61
CA LEU A 217 -21.71 -21.35 1.30
C LEU A 217 -20.98 -20.07 0.86
N THR A 218 -19.97 -19.67 1.63
CA THR A 218 -19.24 -18.42 1.43
C THR A 218 -17.79 -18.70 1.07
N ILE A 219 -17.39 -18.21 -0.11
CA ILE A 219 -16.01 -18.35 -0.61
C ILE A 219 -15.46 -16.96 -0.89
N VAL A 220 -14.29 -16.63 -0.33
CA VAL A 220 -13.56 -15.42 -0.72
C VAL A 220 -12.34 -15.81 -1.53
N THR A 221 -12.27 -15.32 -2.76
CA THR A 221 -11.08 -15.51 -3.60
C THR A 221 -10.06 -14.43 -3.29
N VAL A 222 -8.81 -14.83 -3.06
CA VAL A 222 -7.72 -13.95 -2.62
C VAL A 222 -6.58 -14.08 -3.62
N GLY A 223 -6.02 -12.96 -4.06
CA GLY A 223 -4.85 -12.99 -4.93
C GLY A 223 -4.49 -11.63 -5.49
N GLY A 224 -3.73 -11.65 -6.59
CA GLY A 224 -3.26 -10.46 -7.27
C GLY A 224 -4.24 -9.93 -8.32
N SER A 225 -3.70 -9.32 -9.36
CA SER A 225 -4.45 -8.87 -10.54
C SER A 225 -5.02 -10.03 -11.36
N THR A 226 -4.41 -11.21 -11.32
CA THR A 226 -4.91 -12.46 -11.92
C THR A 226 -6.21 -12.94 -11.27
N THR A 227 -6.41 -12.63 -9.97
CA THR A 227 -7.68 -12.80 -9.26
C THR A 227 -8.67 -11.67 -9.55
N ALA A 228 -8.18 -10.42 -9.62
CA ALA A 228 -9.03 -9.25 -9.82
C ALA A 228 -9.77 -9.25 -11.18
N ASN A 229 -9.20 -9.90 -12.20
CA ASN A 229 -9.69 -9.92 -13.59
C ASN A 229 -10.10 -8.54 -14.10
N PHE A 230 -9.28 -7.51 -13.83
CA PHE A 230 -9.67 -6.10 -13.95
C PHE A 230 -10.31 -5.71 -15.29
N TYR A 231 -9.90 -6.35 -16.39
CA TYR A 231 -10.38 -6.05 -17.75
C TYR A 231 -11.56 -6.90 -18.23
N LEU A 232 -12.00 -7.89 -17.47
CA LEU A 232 -13.20 -8.67 -17.80
C LEU A 232 -14.44 -8.00 -17.21
N ASP A 233 -15.61 -8.21 -17.79
CA ASP A 233 -16.90 -7.86 -17.16
C ASP A 233 -17.09 -8.65 -15.85
N ASP A 234 -17.90 -8.13 -14.91
CA ASP A 234 -18.20 -8.80 -13.64
C ASP A 234 -18.66 -10.25 -13.84
N SER A 235 -19.51 -10.51 -14.84
CA SER A 235 -20.04 -11.85 -15.10
C SER A 235 -19.02 -12.80 -15.75
N LEU A 236 -17.85 -12.31 -16.15
CA LEU A 236 -16.84 -13.08 -16.89
C LEU A 236 -15.57 -13.34 -16.05
N THR A 237 -15.56 -12.90 -14.80
CA THR A 237 -14.46 -13.22 -13.87
C THR A 237 -14.53 -14.68 -13.46
N TRP A 238 -13.37 -15.30 -13.21
CA TRP A 238 -13.36 -16.72 -12.80
C TRP A 238 -14.06 -16.94 -11.45
N SER A 239 -14.14 -15.91 -10.61
CA SER A 239 -14.88 -15.95 -9.34
C SER A 239 -16.40 -15.93 -9.56
N ALA A 240 -16.90 -15.15 -10.52
CA ALA A 240 -18.30 -15.20 -10.92
C ALA A 240 -18.65 -16.57 -11.53
N ILE A 241 -17.75 -17.13 -12.35
CA ILE A 241 -17.91 -18.46 -12.92
C ILE A 241 -17.98 -19.54 -11.82
N ILE A 242 -17.12 -19.48 -10.79
CA ILE A 242 -17.23 -20.38 -9.62
C ILE A 242 -18.60 -20.25 -8.98
N GLN A 243 -19.07 -19.02 -8.75
CA GLN A 243 -20.37 -18.78 -8.11
C GLN A 243 -21.50 -19.40 -8.92
N ASP A 244 -21.55 -19.14 -10.22
CA ASP A 244 -22.63 -19.62 -11.09
C ASP A 244 -22.65 -21.15 -11.17
N ARG A 245 -21.48 -21.77 -11.33
CA ARG A 245 -21.34 -23.24 -11.36
C ARG A 245 -21.74 -23.87 -10.04
N LEU A 246 -21.33 -23.31 -8.91
CA LEU A 246 -21.72 -23.84 -7.59
C LEU A 246 -23.21 -23.66 -7.33
N ARG A 247 -23.83 -22.56 -7.78
CA ARG A 247 -25.28 -22.32 -7.63
C ARG A 247 -26.16 -23.35 -8.35
N GLU A 248 -25.64 -24.05 -9.35
CA GLU A 248 -26.35 -25.17 -9.98
C GLU A 248 -26.60 -26.33 -9.01
N VAL A 249 -25.73 -26.50 -8.00
CA VAL A 249 -25.78 -27.62 -7.03
C VAL A 249 -26.13 -27.11 -5.62
N TYR A 250 -25.61 -25.95 -5.24
CA TYR A 250 -25.78 -25.26 -3.96
C TYR A 250 -26.29 -23.83 -4.22
N PRO A 251 -27.61 -23.62 -4.38
CA PRO A 251 -28.17 -22.32 -4.77
C PRO A 251 -27.83 -21.15 -3.83
N GLN A 252 -27.58 -21.42 -2.55
CA GLN A 252 -27.14 -20.43 -1.56
C GLN A 252 -25.61 -20.35 -1.49
N THR A 253 -24.97 -20.06 -2.64
CA THR A 253 -23.52 -19.84 -2.72
C THR A 253 -23.22 -18.38 -3.02
N TRP A 254 -22.28 -17.81 -2.27
CA TRP A 254 -21.74 -16.47 -2.49
C TRP A 254 -20.22 -16.56 -2.66
N VAL A 255 -19.71 -15.91 -3.72
CA VAL A 255 -18.27 -15.83 -3.98
C VAL A 255 -17.84 -14.37 -4.07
N GLY A 256 -17.02 -13.93 -3.12
CA GLY A 256 -16.43 -12.60 -3.11
C GLY A 256 -15.07 -12.58 -3.78
N ASN A 257 -14.87 -11.68 -4.74
CA ASN A 257 -13.55 -11.49 -5.37
C ASN A 257 -12.74 -10.42 -4.63
N CYS A 258 -11.74 -10.87 -3.87
CA CYS A 258 -10.78 -10.05 -3.13
C CYS A 258 -9.40 -10.03 -3.81
N GLY A 259 -9.38 -10.05 -5.14
CA GLY A 259 -8.18 -9.84 -5.94
C GLY A 259 -7.72 -8.38 -5.91
N ILE A 260 -6.47 -8.14 -5.49
CA ILE A 260 -5.92 -6.80 -5.40
C ILE A 260 -4.60 -6.74 -6.18
N PRO A 261 -4.52 -5.91 -7.25
CA PRO A 261 -3.32 -5.83 -8.09
C PRO A 261 -2.03 -5.61 -7.29
N LYS A 262 -0.96 -6.29 -7.70
CA LYS A 262 0.39 -6.24 -7.11
C LYS A 262 0.55 -6.87 -5.72
N HIS A 263 -0.51 -7.39 -5.11
CA HIS A 263 -0.37 -8.11 -3.84
C HIS A 263 0.37 -9.43 -4.02
N SER A 264 1.37 -9.64 -3.16
CA SER A 264 2.03 -10.93 -2.98
C SER A 264 1.54 -11.59 -1.68
N THR A 265 2.09 -12.76 -1.35
CA THR A 265 1.81 -13.44 -0.08
C THR A 265 2.06 -12.58 1.16
N ALA A 266 2.93 -11.57 1.07
CA ALA A 266 3.17 -10.61 2.14
C ALA A 266 1.91 -9.79 2.47
N GLU A 267 1.28 -9.23 1.44
CA GLU A 267 0.05 -8.46 1.61
C GLU A 267 -1.15 -9.37 1.89
N HIS A 268 -1.18 -10.59 1.34
CA HIS A 268 -2.25 -11.56 1.63
C HIS A 268 -2.26 -11.99 3.10
N ALA A 269 -1.12 -12.17 3.75
CA ALA A 269 -1.08 -12.43 5.20
C ALA A 269 -1.72 -11.30 6.03
N LEU A 270 -1.56 -10.03 5.61
CA LEU A 270 -2.25 -8.90 6.24
C LEU A 270 -3.75 -8.87 5.90
N LEU A 271 -4.11 -9.28 4.68
CA LEU A 271 -5.50 -9.37 4.23
C LEU A 271 -6.27 -10.41 5.05
N VAL A 272 -5.68 -11.57 5.34
CA VAL A 272 -6.29 -12.57 6.24
C VAL A 272 -6.60 -11.95 7.61
N ARG A 273 -5.61 -11.29 8.21
CA ARG A 273 -5.70 -10.71 9.57
C ARG A 273 -6.63 -9.52 9.72
N GLU A 274 -6.94 -8.79 8.64
CA GLU A 274 -7.69 -7.52 8.73
C GLU A 274 -8.94 -7.46 7.88
N VAL A 275 -9.06 -8.35 6.89
CA VAL A 275 -10.23 -8.45 6.01
C VAL A 275 -10.94 -9.76 6.31
N LEU A 276 -10.25 -10.90 6.15
CA LEU A 276 -10.93 -12.19 6.34
C LEU A 276 -11.32 -12.46 7.79
N SER A 277 -10.60 -11.91 8.77
CA SER A 277 -11.01 -11.98 10.18
C SER A 277 -12.34 -11.29 10.49
N GLU A 278 -12.73 -10.31 9.67
CA GLU A 278 -13.99 -9.57 9.81
C GLU A 278 -15.08 -10.14 8.89
N VAL A 279 -14.70 -10.68 7.73
CA VAL A 279 -15.62 -11.31 6.77
C VAL A 279 -16.01 -12.72 7.20
N ASN A 280 -15.06 -13.49 7.72
CA ASN A 280 -15.20 -14.86 8.19
C ASN A 280 -15.95 -15.80 7.21
N PRO A 281 -15.40 -16.04 6.00
CA PRO A 281 -15.99 -16.98 5.04
C PRO A 281 -15.68 -18.43 5.40
N ASP A 282 -16.45 -19.37 4.86
CA ASP A 282 -16.18 -20.82 5.01
C ASP A 282 -14.85 -21.20 4.36
N TYR A 283 -14.61 -20.68 3.15
CA TYR A 283 -13.39 -20.92 2.39
C TYR A 283 -12.69 -19.63 1.95
N ALA A 284 -11.37 -19.66 1.99
CA ALA A 284 -10.51 -18.67 1.34
C ALA A 284 -9.70 -19.35 0.23
N LEU A 285 -9.97 -18.99 -1.02
CA LEU A 285 -9.32 -19.56 -2.21
C LEU A 285 -8.20 -18.65 -2.71
N PHE A 286 -6.96 -19.06 -2.54
CA PHE A 286 -5.77 -18.26 -2.83
C PHE A 286 -5.17 -18.59 -4.20
N LEU A 287 -5.03 -17.59 -5.08
CA LEU A 287 -4.19 -17.65 -6.28
C LEU A 287 -2.99 -16.72 -6.09
N VAL A 288 -1.82 -17.30 -5.83
CA VAL A 288 -0.62 -16.60 -5.32
C VAL A 288 0.65 -17.01 -6.07
N GLY A 289 1.74 -16.25 -5.92
CA GLY A 289 3.06 -16.57 -6.49
C GLY A 289 3.55 -15.56 -7.54
N ILE A 290 2.68 -15.06 -8.43
CA ILE A 290 3.12 -14.21 -9.56
C ILE A 290 3.81 -12.91 -9.11
N ASN A 291 3.27 -12.25 -8.09
CA ASN A 291 3.83 -11.00 -7.56
C ASN A 291 5.00 -11.25 -6.60
N ASP A 292 5.10 -12.47 -6.04
CA ASP A 292 6.23 -12.89 -5.22
C ASP A 292 7.50 -12.98 -6.08
N VAL A 293 7.41 -13.55 -7.28
CA VAL A 293 8.49 -13.52 -8.30
C VAL A 293 8.92 -12.07 -8.59
N GLY A 294 7.95 -11.18 -8.83
CA GLY A 294 8.22 -9.78 -9.14
C GLY A 294 8.93 -9.00 -8.02
N GLN A 295 8.67 -9.33 -6.74
CA GLN A 295 9.38 -8.73 -5.60
C GLN A 295 10.86 -9.14 -5.56
N PHE A 296 11.17 -10.38 -5.92
CA PHE A 296 12.54 -10.89 -5.93
C PHE A 296 13.38 -10.26 -7.05
N LEU A 297 12.81 -10.12 -8.24
CA LEU A 297 13.52 -9.64 -9.43
C LEU A 297 13.76 -8.12 -9.44
N ARG A 298 12.96 -7.34 -8.71
CA ARG A 298 13.05 -5.87 -8.66
C ARG A 298 13.96 -5.33 -7.54
N GLY A 299 14.56 -6.20 -6.73
CA GLY A 299 15.46 -5.85 -5.63
C GLY A 299 14.82 -5.01 -4.51
N GLU A 300 15.63 -4.38 -3.65
CA GLU A 300 15.16 -3.59 -2.49
C GLU A 300 14.20 -2.44 -2.85
N ALA A 301 14.19 -1.99 -4.11
CA ALA A 301 13.28 -0.95 -4.58
C ALA A 301 11.79 -1.37 -4.53
N ALA A 302 11.49 -2.66 -4.73
CA ALA A 302 10.12 -3.20 -4.61
C ALA A 302 9.61 -3.24 -3.16
N LEU A 303 10.51 -3.36 -2.18
CA LEU A 303 10.18 -3.41 -0.75
C LEU A 303 9.71 -2.06 -0.18
N ASN A 304 9.90 -0.96 -0.91
CA ASN A 304 9.64 0.42 -0.43
C ASN A 304 8.21 0.93 -0.71
N VAL A 305 7.32 0.11 -1.25
CA VAL A 305 5.91 0.46 -1.49
C VAL A 305 5.00 0.00 -0.34
N ARG A 306 5.51 -0.01 0.90
CA ARG A 306 4.69 -0.41 2.04
C ARG A 306 3.87 0.77 2.56
N LEU A 307 2.55 0.61 2.56
CA LEU A 307 1.64 1.46 3.30
C LEU A 307 1.97 1.34 4.81
N PRO A 308 1.68 2.36 5.64
CA PRO A 308 2.02 2.30 7.06
C PRO A 308 1.33 1.10 7.72
N GLU A 309 2.10 0.09 8.12
CA GLU A 309 1.56 -1.14 8.70
C GLU A 309 1.13 -0.98 10.17
N THR A 310 1.70 0.01 10.88
CA THR A 310 1.44 0.28 12.30
C THR A 310 1.57 1.78 12.65
N GLY A 311 1.05 2.16 13.82
CA GLY A 311 1.34 3.45 14.47
C GLY A 311 0.50 4.65 14.01
N PHE A 312 0.90 5.86 14.42
CA PHE A 312 0.09 7.07 14.24
C PHE A 312 -0.23 7.40 12.78
N ARG A 313 0.68 7.11 11.84
CA ARG A 313 0.43 7.34 10.40
C ARG A 313 -0.62 6.39 9.85
N GLN A 314 -0.60 5.13 10.25
CA GLN A 314 -1.66 4.20 9.88
C GLN A 314 -3.01 4.67 10.42
N ALA A 315 -3.07 5.09 11.69
CA ALA A 315 -4.30 5.60 12.30
C ALA A 315 -4.84 6.83 11.55
N VAL A 316 -3.98 7.80 11.21
CA VAL A 316 -4.37 8.97 10.41
C VAL A 316 -4.84 8.56 9.02
N PHE A 317 -4.15 7.65 8.33
CA PHE A 317 -4.56 7.17 7.01
C PHE A 317 -5.93 6.49 7.05
N LYS A 318 -6.14 5.61 8.04
CA LYS A 318 -7.39 4.85 8.23
C LYS A 318 -8.58 5.78 8.49
N HIS A 319 -8.39 6.83 9.27
CA HIS A 319 -9.50 7.66 9.77
C HIS A 319 -9.62 9.04 9.13
N CYS A 320 -8.76 9.45 8.21
CA CYS A 320 -8.86 10.77 7.55
C CYS A 320 -8.93 10.64 6.03
N MET A 321 -10.12 10.85 5.47
CA MET A 321 -10.34 10.84 4.02
C MET A 321 -9.55 11.92 3.31
N LEU A 322 -9.40 13.10 3.92
CA LEU A 322 -8.57 14.16 3.34
C LEU A 322 -7.12 13.69 3.15
N MET A 323 -6.54 12.99 4.14
CA MET A 323 -5.19 12.44 4.04
C MET A 323 -5.08 11.32 3.00
N GLN A 324 -6.13 10.49 2.85
CA GLN A 324 -6.18 9.49 1.79
C GLN A 324 -6.19 10.12 0.39
N VAL A 325 -6.98 11.19 0.20
CA VAL A 325 -7.01 11.94 -1.07
C VAL A 325 -5.66 12.60 -1.34
N LEU A 326 -5.07 13.28 -0.36
CA LEU A 326 -3.74 13.87 -0.50
C LEU A 326 -2.67 12.83 -0.83
N TYR A 327 -2.74 11.65 -0.22
CA TYR A 327 -1.84 10.54 -0.53
C TYR A 327 -2.00 10.06 -1.98
N LYS A 328 -3.25 9.92 -2.46
CA LYS A 328 -3.54 9.57 -3.86
C LYS A 328 -3.04 10.63 -4.84
N LEU A 329 -3.28 11.91 -4.55
CA LEU A 329 -2.78 13.03 -5.36
C LEU A 329 -1.25 13.03 -5.39
N LYS A 330 -0.58 12.77 -4.26
CA LYS A 330 0.88 12.62 -4.21
C LYS A 330 1.34 11.46 -5.09
N LYS A 331 0.67 10.30 -5.03
CA LYS A 331 1.00 9.14 -5.87
C LYS A 331 0.91 9.49 -7.36
N VAL A 332 -0.16 10.16 -7.77
CA VAL A 332 -0.38 10.55 -9.16
C VAL A 332 0.59 11.63 -9.62
N PHE A 333 0.63 12.77 -8.93
CA PHE A 333 1.32 13.97 -9.41
C PHE A 333 2.80 14.04 -9.03
N ILE A 334 3.21 13.37 -7.94
CA ILE A 334 4.60 13.44 -7.43
C ILE A 334 5.34 12.14 -7.71
N ASP A 335 4.76 10.99 -7.33
CA ASP A 335 5.38 9.68 -7.60
C ASP A 335 5.21 9.26 -9.07
N LYS A 336 4.45 10.04 -9.86
CA LYS A 336 4.12 9.75 -11.26
C LYS A 336 3.59 8.33 -11.42
N ALA A 337 2.84 7.85 -10.43
CA ALA A 337 2.15 6.58 -10.52
C ALA A 337 1.24 6.64 -11.76
N PRO A 338 1.34 5.67 -12.68
CA PRO A 338 0.56 5.70 -13.90
C PRO A 338 -0.93 5.76 -13.55
N VAL A 339 -1.61 6.78 -14.06
CA VAL A 339 -3.06 6.85 -14.06
C VAL A 339 -3.49 6.15 -15.33
N LEU A 340 -3.98 4.92 -15.19
CA LEU A 340 -4.60 4.19 -16.29
C LEU A 340 -5.85 4.99 -16.69
N SER A 341 -5.70 5.78 -17.76
CA SER A 341 -6.77 6.59 -18.36
C SER A 341 -7.43 5.88 -19.52
N GLU A 342 -6.68 4.97 -20.17
CA GLU A 342 -7.15 3.93 -21.06
C GLU A 342 -6.61 2.61 -20.50
N ALA A 343 -7.50 1.63 -20.33
CA ALA A 343 -7.25 0.36 -19.67
C ALA A 343 -6.55 -0.62 -20.64
N VAL A 344 -5.33 -0.30 -21.04
CA VAL A 344 -4.50 -1.23 -21.82
C VAL A 344 -3.12 -1.27 -21.17
N ASP A 345 -2.90 -2.29 -20.32
CA ASP A 345 -1.52 -2.77 -20.10
C ASP A 345 -1.00 -3.10 -21.50
N PRO A 346 0.13 -2.51 -21.98
CA PRO A 346 0.57 -2.73 -23.34
C PRO A 346 0.57 -4.24 -23.59
N MET A 347 -0.27 -4.65 -24.56
CA MET A 347 -0.40 -6.02 -25.02
C MET A 347 0.96 -6.69 -25.00
N PHE A 348 1.06 -7.90 -24.44
CA PHE A 348 2.33 -8.62 -24.42
C PHE A 348 2.93 -8.66 -25.83
N ILE A 349 4.09 -8.03 -25.99
CA ILE A 349 4.88 -8.05 -27.22
C ILE A 349 6.02 -9.03 -26.99
N GLU A 350 6.15 -9.98 -27.90
CA GLU A 350 7.27 -10.92 -27.89
C GLU A 350 8.51 -10.20 -28.39
N GLU A 351 9.39 -9.85 -27.45
CA GLU A 351 10.69 -9.28 -27.75
C GLU A 351 11.74 -10.39 -27.78
N PRO A 352 12.49 -10.55 -28.88
CA PRO A 352 13.52 -11.57 -28.97
C PRO A 352 14.63 -11.28 -27.96
N MET A 353 15.20 -12.32 -27.37
CA MET A 353 16.32 -12.19 -26.46
C MET A 353 17.57 -11.74 -27.25
N LEU A 354 18.03 -10.51 -26.99
CA LEU A 354 19.18 -9.91 -27.69
C LEU A 354 20.49 -10.09 -26.91
N SER A 355 20.42 -10.22 -25.59
CA SER A 355 21.55 -10.50 -24.71
C SER A 355 21.77 -12.01 -24.58
N THR A 356 22.89 -12.42 -23.98
CA THR A 356 23.05 -13.81 -23.52
C THR A 356 22.19 -14.03 -22.28
N GLU A 357 21.43 -15.12 -22.24
CA GLU A 357 20.67 -15.52 -21.05
C GLU A 357 21.60 -15.69 -19.85
N MET A 358 21.12 -15.33 -18.67
CA MET A 358 21.79 -15.73 -17.44
C MET A 358 21.85 -17.26 -17.34
N GLU A 359 23.02 -17.80 -17.01
CA GLU A 359 23.13 -19.20 -16.63
C GLU A 359 22.36 -19.41 -15.31
N LEU A 360 21.32 -20.25 -15.36
CA LEU A 360 20.51 -20.55 -14.20
C LEU A 360 21.27 -21.47 -13.24
N PRO A 361 21.24 -21.22 -11.92
CA PRO A 361 21.81 -22.14 -10.93
C PRO A 361 21.06 -23.49 -10.94
N GLU A 362 21.70 -24.55 -10.44
CA GLU A 362 21.05 -25.86 -10.26
C GLU A 362 19.83 -25.76 -9.35
N ASP A 363 19.92 -24.96 -8.28
CA ASP A 363 18.81 -24.62 -7.41
C ASP A 363 18.33 -23.19 -7.68
N LEU A 364 17.14 -23.04 -8.26
CA LEU A 364 16.57 -21.74 -8.59
C LEU A 364 16.22 -20.90 -7.36
N HIS A 365 16.18 -21.48 -6.15
CA HIS A 365 16.07 -20.72 -4.91
C HIS A 365 17.26 -19.78 -4.70
N ASP A 366 18.42 -20.07 -5.29
CA ASP A 366 19.60 -19.19 -5.22
C ASP A 366 19.38 -17.84 -5.94
N LEU A 367 18.39 -17.76 -6.83
CA LEU A 367 17.97 -16.51 -7.48
C LEU A 367 17.06 -15.65 -6.58
N ILE A 368 16.53 -16.23 -5.50
CA ILE A 368 15.59 -15.59 -4.60
C ILE A 368 16.37 -15.04 -3.39
N PRO A 369 16.40 -13.71 -3.15
CA PRO A 369 17.20 -13.14 -2.06
C PRO A 369 16.86 -13.68 -0.65
N ARG A 370 15.65 -14.20 -0.48
CA ARG A 370 15.13 -14.80 0.75
C ARG A 370 14.25 -16.00 0.40
N PRO A 371 14.84 -17.14 0.06
CA PRO A 371 14.12 -18.27 -0.54
C PRO A 371 13.03 -18.80 0.39
N ASP A 372 13.30 -18.86 1.70
CA ASP A 372 12.33 -19.34 2.68
C ASP A 372 11.15 -18.37 2.92
N GLU A 373 11.25 -17.11 2.49
CA GLU A 373 10.25 -16.10 2.87
C GLU A 373 8.88 -16.38 2.26
N TYR A 374 8.83 -16.97 1.06
CA TYR A 374 7.57 -17.38 0.44
C TYR A 374 6.90 -18.50 1.23
N ARG A 375 7.64 -19.60 1.51
CA ARG A 375 7.15 -20.74 2.31
C ARG A 375 6.64 -20.31 3.69
N ASN A 376 7.44 -19.54 4.43
CA ASN A 376 7.07 -19.02 5.75
C ASN A 376 5.77 -18.18 5.71
N ARG A 377 5.51 -17.45 4.61
CA ARG A 377 4.28 -16.67 4.47
C ARG A 377 3.07 -17.54 4.16
N ILE A 378 3.22 -18.59 3.35
CA ILE A 378 2.15 -19.57 3.11
C ILE A 378 1.78 -20.26 4.44
N GLU A 379 2.77 -20.74 5.19
CA GLU A 379 2.57 -21.33 6.53
C GLU A 379 1.85 -20.35 7.47
N ALA A 380 2.26 -19.08 7.48
CA ALA A 380 1.59 -18.05 8.27
C ALA A 380 0.15 -17.82 7.82
N ILE A 381 -0.14 -17.77 6.52
CA ILE A 381 -1.50 -17.64 5.99
C ILE A 381 -2.37 -18.82 6.43
N ILE A 382 -1.85 -20.05 6.32
CA ILE A 382 -2.53 -21.27 6.75
C ILE A 382 -2.87 -21.20 8.25
N LEU A 383 -1.88 -20.86 9.07
CA LEU A 383 -2.05 -20.77 10.52
C LEU A 383 -3.11 -19.72 10.89
N GLU A 384 -3.08 -18.54 10.28
CA GLU A 384 -4.03 -17.47 10.55
C GLU A 384 -5.46 -17.86 10.12
N CYS A 385 -5.63 -18.50 8.95
CA CYS A 385 -6.94 -18.99 8.52
C CYS A 385 -7.50 -20.02 9.52
N ARG A 386 -6.66 -20.97 9.98
CA ARG A 386 -7.05 -21.97 10.98
C ARG A 386 -7.47 -21.35 12.30
N ILE A 387 -6.74 -20.33 12.78
CA ILE A 387 -7.08 -19.61 14.02
C ILE A 387 -8.46 -18.94 13.88
N LEU A 388 -8.79 -18.45 12.69
CA LEU A 388 -10.08 -17.82 12.38
C LEU A 388 -11.20 -18.83 12.09
N GLY A 389 -10.90 -20.12 11.94
CA GLY A 389 -11.89 -21.13 11.52
C GLY A 389 -12.23 -21.10 10.03
N ILE A 390 -11.41 -20.41 9.22
CA ILE A 390 -11.56 -20.31 7.77
C ILE A 390 -10.79 -21.47 7.13
N THR A 391 -11.37 -22.15 6.14
CA THR A 391 -10.68 -23.23 5.42
C THR A 391 -9.88 -22.66 4.24
N PRO A 392 -8.53 -22.62 4.29
CA PRO A 392 -7.74 -22.18 3.15
C PRO A 392 -7.70 -23.26 2.06
N VAL A 393 -7.78 -22.84 0.81
CA VAL A 393 -7.50 -23.64 -0.39
C VAL A 393 -6.56 -22.85 -1.27
N PHE A 394 -5.47 -23.45 -1.73
CA PHE A 394 -4.50 -22.76 -2.59
C PHE A 394 -4.59 -23.21 -4.04
N MET A 395 -4.25 -22.34 -4.98
CA MET A 395 -4.08 -22.65 -6.39
C MET A 395 -2.68 -22.26 -6.84
N THR A 396 -1.99 -23.18 -7.53
CA THR A 396 -0.73 -22.85 -8.20
C THR A 396 -0.98 -21.84 -9.33
N GLN A 397 -0.03 -20.96 -9.59
CA GLN A 397 -0.21 -19.89 -10.58
C GLN A 397 0.24 -20.36 -11.97
N PRO A 398 -0.66 -20.39 -12.97
CA PRO A 398 -0.28 -20.60 -14.35
C PRO A 398 0.23 -19.30 -15.00
N ILE A 399 0.98 -19.43 -16.09
CA ILE A 399 1.50 -18.32 -16.91
C ILE A 399 1.54 -18.75 -18.39
N LEU A 400 1.64 -17.80 -19.31
CA LEU A 400 1.73 -18.05 -20.76
C LEU A 400 2.97 -18.87 -21.18
N PHE A 401 4.04 -18.85 -20.38
CA PHE A 401 5.37 -19.34 -20.77
C PHE A 401 5.60 -20.80 -20.39
N GLU A 402 6.41 -21.50 -21.20
CA GLU A 402 6.88 -22.87 -20.95
C GLU A 402 8.41 -22.93 -20.97
N ASP A 403 8.99 -24.01 -20.44
CA ASP A 403 10.41 -24.31 -20.64
C ASP A 403 10.64 -25.01 -22.00
N ASN A 404 10.74 -24.21 -23.06
CA ASN A 404 11.05 -24.69 -24.40
C ASN A 404 11.95 -23.70 -25.17
N GLU A 405 12.50 -24.14 -26.32
CA GLU A 405 13.43 -23.33 -27.12
C GLU A 405 12.80 -22.00 -27.59
N TYR A 406 11.50 -21.99 -27.86
CA TYR A 406 10.77 -20.79 -28.27
C TYR A 406 10.79 -19.72 -27.18
N TRP A 407 10.35 -20.07 -25.96
CA TRP A 407 10.30 -19.14 -24.84
C TRP A 407 11.67 -18.81 -24.26
N ARG A 408 12.67 -19.69 -24.42
CA ARG A 408 14.07 -19.36 -24.13
C ARG A 408 14.60 -18.27 -25.06
N GLY A 409 14.14 -18.23 -26.31
CA GLY A 409 14.50 -17.20 -27.29
C GLY A 409 13.81 -15.84 -27.09
N ILE A 410 12.92 -15.72 -26.11
CA ILE A 410 12.11 -14.52 -25.86
C ILE A 410 12.51 -13.93 -24.51
N GLN A 411 12.85 -12.64 -24.46
CA GLN A 411 13.12 -11.93 -23.20
C GLN A 411 11.81 -11.63 -22.45
N GLY A 412 10.74 -11.38 -23.22
CA GLY A 412 9.38 -11.15 -22.75
C GLY A 412 9.06 -9.67 -22.56
N GLY A 413 7.96 -9.20 -23.18
CA GLY A 413 7.49 -7.80 -23.11
C GLY A 413 6.73 -7.41 -21.84
N SER A 414 6.79 -8.22 -20.77
CA SER A 414 6.11 -7.91 -19.51
C SER A 414 7.02 -7.06 -18.62
N TYR A 415 6.79 -5.74 -18.62
CA TYR A 415 7.36 -4.73 -17.70
C TYR A 415 7.36 -5.14 -16.21
N TRP A 416 6.57 -6.16 -15.87
CA TRP A 416 6.35 -6.68 -14.54
C TRP A 416 7.54 -7.50 -13.98
N PHE A 417 8.36 -8.15 -14.82
CA PHE A 417 9.41 -9.07 -14.37
C PHE A 417 10.85 -8.52 -14.43
N GLY A 418 11.02 -7.21 -14.51
CA GLY A 418 12.35 -6.56 -14.49
C GLY A 418 12.58 -5.60 -15.65
N GLY A 419 11.70 -5.63 -16.67
CA GLY A 419 11.79 -4.75 -17.83
C GLY A 419 12.94 -5.12 -18.78
N PRO A 420 13.28 -4.25 -19.75
CA PRO A 420 14.22 -4.54 -20.84
C PRO A 420 15.68 -4.78 -20.40
N ASP A 421 16.00 -4.51 -19.13
CA ASP A 421 17.33 -4.74 -18.54
C ASP A 421 17.48 -6.12 -17.89
N SER A 422 16.45 -6.98 -17.93
CA SER A 422 16.50 -8.33 -17.37
C SER A 422 17.21 -9.31 -18.30
N ASN A 423 18.15 -10.11 -17.79
CA ASN A 423 18.82 -11.17 -18.56
C ASN A 423 18.10 -12.54 -18.45
N PHE A 424 16.84 -12.55 -18.06
CA PHE A 424 16.00 -13.75 -18.00
C PHE A 424 15.15 -13.85 -19.26
N SER A 425 14.99 -15.07 -19.77
CA SER A 425 14.00 -15.38 -20.80
C SER A 425 12.59 -15.57 -20.21
N ALA A 426 11.59 -15.62 -21.07
CA ALA A 426 10.23 -16.02 -20.71
C ALA A 426 10.18 -17.42 -20.08
N ALA A 427 11.00 -18.35 -20.59
CA ALA A 427 11.16 -19.69 -20.00
C ALA A 427 11.76 -19.63 -18.59
N SER A 428 12.78 -18.79 -18.38
CA SER A 428 13.36 -18.55 -17.04
C SER A 428 12.31 -18.06 -16.04
N TYR A 429 11.39 -17.17 -16.43
CA TYR A 429 10.32 -16.74 -15.54
C TYR A 429 9.34 -17.85 -15.17
N TRP A 430 8.99 -18.72 -16.12
CA TRP A 430 8.20 -19.91 -15.83
C TRP A 430 8.91 -20.81 -14.83
N LEU A 431 10.20 -21.10 -15.04
CA LEU A 431 10.99 -21.94 -14.15
C LEU A 431 11.02 -21.39 -12.72
N ILE A 432 11.27 -20.09 -12.55
CA ILE A 432 11.27 -19.43 -11.23
C ILE A 432 9.88 -19.48 -10.58
N LEU A 433 8.81 -19.20 -11.33
CA LEU A 433 7.44 -19.30 -10.82
C LEU A 433 7.10 -20.75 -10.42
N ASN A 434 7.54 -21.72 -11.21
CA ASN A 434 7.27 -23.13 -10.97
C ASN A 434 8.02 -23.63 -9.72
N THR A 435 9.18 -23.07 -9.39
CA THR A 435 9.84 -23.27 -8.09
C THR A 435 8.91 -22.85 -6.95
N LEU A 436 8.28 -21.67 -7.03
CA LEU A 436 7.32 -21.22 -6.01
C LEU A 436 6.02 -22.05 -6.00
N ASN A 437 5.55 -22.53 -7.16
CA ASN A 437 4.40 -23.43 -7.21
C ASN A 437 4.71 -24.78 -6.52
N THR A 438 5.93 -25.30 -6.71
CA THR A 438 6.40 -26.52 -6.03
C THR A 438 6.45 -26.30 -4.52
N ASP A 439 7.06 -25.19 -4.07
CA ASP A 439 7.08 -24.80 -2.66
C ASP A 439 5.67 -24.72 -2.05
N LEU A 440 4.73 -24.13 -2.77
CA LEU A 440 3.34 -24.01 -2.34
C LEU A 440 2.69 -25.39 -2.13
N ILE A 441 2.86 -26.29 -3.10
CA ILE A 441 2.35 -27.67 -3.02
C ILE A 441 2.96 -28.38 -1.83
N GLU A 442 4.29 -28.36 -1.69
CA GLU A 442 4.98 -29.04 -0.59
C GLU A 442 4.53 -28.54 0.79
N VAL A 443 4.37 -27.22 0.95
CA VAL A 443 3.85 -26.65 2.21
C VAL A 443 2.41 -27.08 2.44
N CYS A 444 1.56 -27.08 1.42
CA CYS A 444 0.17 -27.55 1.56
C CYS A 444 0.10 -29.03 1.94
N GLU A 445 0.95 -29.88 1.37
CA GLU A 445 1.04 -31.31 1.74
C GLU A 445 1.53 -31.51 3.17
N GLN A 446 2.61 -30.81 3.55
CA GLN A 446 3.17 -30.85 4.90
C GLN A 446 2.15 -30.41 5.95
N GLU A 447 1.41 -29.34 5.66
CA GLU A 447 0.38 -28.81 6.54
C GLU A 447 -0.96 -29.55 6.41
N SER A 448 -1.13 -30.50 5.49
CA SER A 448 -2.44 -31.13 5.21
C SER A 448 -3.54 -30.10 4.88
N VAL A 449 -3.21 -29.15 4.02
CA VAL A 449 -4.12 -28.14 3.46
C VAL A 449 -4.40 -28.47 2.01
N ALA A 450 -5.63 -28.22 1.57
CA ALA A 450 -6.00 -28.51 0.19
C ALA A 450 -5.39 -27.51 -0.80
N TYR A 451 -5.03 -28.02 -1.97
CA TYR A 451 -4.57 -27.22 -3.09
C TYR A 451 -5.14 -27.75 -4.41
N ILE A 452 -5.22 -26.88 -5.40
CA ILE A 452 -5.51 -27.18 -6.80
C ILE A 452 -4.22 -26.89 -7.56
N ASP A 453 -3.63 -27.91 -8.18
CA ASP A 453 -2.48 -27.70 -9.07
C ASP A 453 -2.93 -27.11 -10.42
N LEU A 454 -3.49 -25.90 -10.36
CA LEU A 454 -4.05 -25.18 -11.50
C LEU A 454 -3.00 -24.95 -12.59
N ALA A 455 -1.74 -24.73 -12.23
CA ALA A 455 -0.64 -24.54 -13.16
C ALA A 455 -0.43 -25.73 -14.11
N SER A 456 -0.63 -26.97 -13.65
CA SER A 456 -0.55 -28.15 -14.52
C SER A 456 -1.82 -28.43 -15.31
N MET A 457 -2.95 -27.84 -14.93
CA MET A 457 -4.25 -28.02 -15.57
C MET A 457 -4.54 -27.01 -16.69
N ILE A 458 -3.83 -25.89 -16.70
CA ILE A 458 -4.06 -24.77 -17.62
C ILE A 458 -2.99 -24.77 -18.72
N MET A 459 -3.42 -24.65 -19.98
CA MET A 459 -2.52 -24.62 -21.13
C MET A 459 -1.75 -23.29 -21.23
N HIS A 460 -0.48 -23.36 -21.61
CA HIS A 460 0.37 -22.20 -21.89
C HIS A 460 0.05 -21.61 -23.28
N SER A 461 -1.11 -20.95 -23.41
CA SER A 461 -1.62 -20.45 -24.70
C SER A 461 -2.12 -19.00 -24.65
N ARG A 462 -1.95 -18.28 -25.76
CA ARG A 462 -2.54 -16.94 -25.99
C ARG A 462 -4.07 -16.96 -26.01
N ASP A 463 -4.69 -18.12 -26.20
CA ASP A 463 -6.15 -18.26 -26.04
C ASP A 463 -6.58 -18.13 -24.59
N ILE A 464 -5.70 -18.47 -23.64
CA ILE A 464 -5.95 -18.40 -22.20
C ILE A 464 -5.45 -17.08 -21.62
N PHE A 465 -4.35 -16.53 -22.13
CA PHE A 465 -3.73 -15.32 -21.61
C PHE A 465 -3.66 -14.18 -22.64
N TYR A 466 -4.26 -13.02 -22.32
CA TYR A 466 -4.16 -11.84 -23.18
C TYR A 466 -2.80 -11.14 -23.06
N ASP A 467 -2.11 -11.33 -21.94
CA ASP A 467 -0.71 -10.95 -21.73
C ASP A 467 0.12 -12.15 -21.24
N SER A 468 1.18 -11.93 -20.47
CA SER A 468 1.99 -13.01 -19.93
C SER A 468 1.26 -13.86 -18.88
N MET A 469 0.30 -13.32 -18.13
CA MET A 469 -0.22 -13.96 -16.91
C MET A 469 -1.73 -13.76 -16.67
N HIS A 470 -2.35 -12.76 -17.29
CA HIS A 470 -3.75 -12.43 -17.07
C HIS A 470 -4.65 -13.08 -18.12
N PHE A 471 -5.81 -13.52 -17.63
CA PHE A 471 -6.71 -14.39 -18.37
C PHE A 471 -7.59 -13.64 -19.38
N THR A 472 -7.70 -14.19 -20.59
CA THR A 472 -8.83 -13.91 -21.50
C THR A 472 -10.16 -14.33 -20.86
N GLU A 473 -11.28 -14.03 -21.50
CA GLU A 473 -12.58 -14.56 -21.08
C GLU A 473 -12.58 -16.10 -21.07
N TYR A 474 -12.00 -16.72 -22.10
CA TYR A 474 -11.84 -18.16 -22.17
C TYR A 474 -10.96 -18.71 -21.05
N GLY A 475 -9.83 -18.06 -20.76
CA GLY A 475 -8.96 -18.44 -19.65
C GLY A 475 -9.65 -18.33 -18.30
N ALA A 476 -10.45 -17.29 -18.08
CA ALA A 476 -11.22 -17.15 -16.85
C ALA A 476 -12.27 -18.26 -16.68
N VAL A 477 -12.96 -18.66 -17.76
CA VAL A 477 -13.85 -19.83 -17.76
C VAL A 477 -13.10 -21.09 -17.33
N MET A 478 -11.95 -21.38 -17.95
CA MET A 478 -11.17 -22.57 -17.61
C MET A 478 -10.74 -22.60 -16.14
N VAL A 479 -10.27 -21.45 -15.61
CA VAL A 479 -9.86 -21.35 -14.19
C VAL A 479 -11.07 -21.50 -13.27
N GLY A 480 -12.17 -20.82 -13.58
CA GLY A 480 -13.39 -20.85 -12.77
C GLY A 480 -14.02 -22.23 -12.71
N GLU A 481 -14.09 -22.94 -13.85
CA GLU A 481 -14.59 -24.31 -13.92
C GLU A 481 -13.72 -25.29 -13.13
N LYS A 482 -12.38 -25.22 -13.25
CA LYS A 482 -11.48 -26.10 -12.48
C LYS A 482 -11.61 -25.88 -10.97
N ALA A 483 -11.73 -24.63 -10.55
CA ALA A 483 -11.98 -24.32 -9.15
C ALA A 483 -13.37 -24.79 -8.68
N ALA A 484 -14.42 -24.59 -9.50
CA ALA A 484 -15.77 -25.03 -9.18
C ALA A 484 -15.86 -26.55 -9.06
N ASP A 485 -15.27 -27.30 -10.00
CA ASP A 485 -15.24 -28.77 -10.01
C ASP A 485 -14.64 -29.31 -8.70
N TYR A 486 -13.52 -28.71 -8.23
CA TYR A 486 -12.91 -29.06 -6.95
C TYR A 486 -13.90 -28.89 -5.77
N PHE A 487 -14.60 -27.76 -5.69
CA PHE A 487 -15.56 -27.52 -4.61
C PHE A 487 -16.79 -28.43 -4.72
N ILE A 488 -17.29 -28.69 -5.92
CA ILE A 488 -18.42 -29.60 -6.13
C ILE A 488 -18.07 -31.01 -5.64
N GLU A 489 -16.91 -31.55 -6.03
CA GLU A 489 -16.44 -32.86 -5.57
C GLU A 489 -16.33 -32.90 -4.05
N LYS A 490 -15.69 -31.87 -3.45
CA LYS A 490 -15.52 -31.78 -2.00
C LYS A 490 -16.85 -31.73 -1.23
N LEU A 491 -17.78 -30.89 -1.67
CA LEU A 491 -19.07 -30.72 -0.98
C LEU A 491 -19.97 -31.96 -1.11
N ILE A 492 -19.83 -32.71 -2.21
CA ILE A 492 -20.48 -34.02 -2.36
C ILE A 492 -19.92 -35.01 -1.33
N ASP A 493 -18.59 -35.08 -1.19
CA ASP A 493 -17.94 -35.97 -0.22
C ASP A 493 -18.33 -35.65 1.23
N GLU A 494 -18.36 -34.36 1.60
CA GLU A 494 -18.77 -33.91 2.94
C GLU A 494 -20.23 -34.34 3.25
N ARG A 495 -21.13 -34.18 2.28
CA ARG A 495 -22.53 -34.60 2.42
C ARG A 495 -22.69 -36.12 2.56
N ASP A 496 -21.92 -36.90 1.82
CA ASP A 496 -21.93 -38.36 1.90
C ASP A 496 -21.37 -38.87 3.24
N HIS A 497 -20.47 -38.11 3.87
CA HIS A 497 -19.96 -38.38 5.20
C HIS A 497 -20.96 -38.05 6.32
N GLU A 498 -21.72 -36.96 6.22
CA GLU A 498 -22.75 -36.60 7.22
C GLU A 498 -23.97 -37.54 7.21
N ASN A 499 -24.25 -38.18 6.07
CA ASN A 499 -25.38 -39.11 5.91
C ASN A 499 -25.05 -40.57 6.32
N ARG A 500 -23.82 -40.84 6.79
CA ARG A 500 -23.37 -42.15 7.29
C ARG A 500 -23.16 -42.11 8.80
#